data_AF-A0A0Q8W518-F1
#
_entry.id   AF-A0A0Q8W518-F1
#
_cell.length_a   1.000
_cell.length_b   1.000
_cell.length_c   1.000
_cell.angle_alpha   90.00
_cell.angle_beta   90.00
_cell.angle_gamma   90.00
#
_symmetry.space_group_name_H-M   'P 1'
#
loop_
_entity.id
_entity.type
_entity.pdbx_description
1 polymer ?
#
loop_
_entity_poly.entity_id
_entity_poly.type
_entity_poly.pdbx_seq_one_letter_code
_entity_poly.pdbx_strand_id
1 'polypeptide(L)'
;MFVVTPDVWTDAALARLQAAGYKAIEVDQSVLPGARAMRRSNLRLRWFFTRLHTFVVFVTVDHVTGPDLSAIADLAAEWAKRVKGGLPIGLQTGVAMIPVIVTSSVDDAAQAAALAKPRKRFATMAFPMIVDPVRLFVATYSRTVAWGAAYMDFLADQQRIIVGTDDAPVLATQGSRAFVRLYNLLLPVLGLGALAGVVTYFSG
;
A
#
# COMPACT_ATOMS: atom_id res chain seq x y z
N MET A 1 32.97 -1.49 -2.34
CA MET A 1 31.64 -2.03 -2.71
C MET A 1 30.83 -2.08 -1.43
N PHE A 2 29.86 -1.17 -1.25
CA PHE A 2 29.03 -1.18 -0.04
C PHE A 2 28.01 -2.31 -0.18
N VAL A 3 28.07 -3.32 0.71
CA VAL A 3 27.06 -4.38 0.75
C VAL A 3 25.81 -3.78 1.38
N VAL A 4 24.75 -3.65 0.59
CA VAL A 4 23.45 -3.22 1.09
C VAL A 4 22.79 -4.43 1.75
N THR A 5 22.89 -4.53 3.08
CA THR A 5 22.17 -5.55 3.85
C THR A 5 20.67 -5.23 3.92
N PRO A 6 19.79 -6.23 4.11
CA PRO A 6 18.35 -6.01 4.34
C PRO A 6 18.03 -4.95 5.39
N ASP A 7 18.78 -4.90 6.50
CA ASP A 7 18.54 -3.92 7.58
C ASP A 7 18.89 -2.50 7.16
N VAL A 8 20.09 -2.28 6.60
CA VAL A 8 20.50 -0.98 6.07
C VAL A 8 19.52 -0.46 5.00
N TRP A 9 19.05 -1.33 4.11
CA TRP A 9 18.04 -0.95 3.13
C TRP A 9 16.71 -0.56 3.79
N THR A 10 16.27 -1.36 4.77
CA THR A 10 15.04 -1.11 5.53
C THR A 10 15.10 0.21 6.29
N ASP A 11 16.21 0.51 6.95
CA ASP A 11 16.42 1.79 7.64
C ASP A 11 16.36 2.97 6.68
N ALA A 12 16.98 2.86 5.50
CA ALA A 12 16.88 3.88 4.47
C ALA A 12 15.42 4.07 3.97
N ALA A 13 14.66 2.99 3.83
CA ALA A 13 13.25 3.05 3.44
C ALA A 13 12.37 3.70 4.52
N LEU A 14 12.63 3.37 5.79
CA LEU A 14 11.96 4.00 6.93
C LEU A 14 12.27 5.50 7.01
N ALA A 15 13.52 5.91 6.82
CA ALA A 15 13.92 7.31 6.79
C ALA A 15 13.20 8.09 5.66
N ARG A 16 13.09 7.51 4.46
CA ARG A 16 12.34 8.09 3.33
C ARG A 16 10.85 8.25 3.65
N LEU A 17 10.23 7.24 4.26
CA LEU A 17 8.84 7.32 4.70
C LEU A 17 8.64 8.37 5.80
N GLN A 18 9.56 8.47 6.75
CA GLN A 18 9.52 9.49 7.81
C GLN A 18 9.61 10.90 7.22
N ALA A 19 10.53 11.13 6.28
CA ALA A 19 10.64 12.39 5.54
C ALA A 19 9.35 12.71 4.74
N ALA A 20 8.64 11.67 4.25
CA ALA A 20 7.34 11.81 3.61
C ALA A 20 6.16 12.00 4.59
N GLY A 21 6.43 12.11 5.90
CA GLY A 21 5.43 12.37 6.94
C GLY A 21 4.73 11.14 7.50
N TYR A 22 5.29 9.94 7.32
CA TYR A 22 4.86 8.76 8.05
C TYR A 22 5.38 8.79 9.49
N LYS A 23 4.61 8.19 10.41
CA LYS A 23 5.00 7.99 11.80
C LYS A 23 5.27 6.53 12.05
N ALA A 24 6.33 6.22 12.78
CA ALA A 24 6.56 4.87 13.28
C ALA A 24 5.40 4.45 14.17
N ILE A 25 5.02 3.18 14.07
CA ILE A 25 4.01 2.57 14.92
C ILE A 25 4.53 1.21 15.38
N GLU A 26 4.28 0.90 16.65
CA GLU A 26 4.65 -0.37 17.22
C GLU A 26 3.84 -1.50 16.58
N VAL A 27 4.54 -2.56 16.20
CA VAL A 27 3.93 -3.78 15.66
C VAL A 27 3.87 -4.80 16.77
N ASP A 28 2.73 -5.48 16.88
CA ASP A 28 2.59 -6.62 17.77
C ASP A 28 3.50 -7.75 17.29
N GLN A 29 4.61 -7.94 18.01
CA GLN A 29 5.64 -8.91 17.66
C GLN A 29 5.16 -10.36 17.81
N SER A 30 4.04 -10.61 18.51
CA SER A 30 3.42 -11.93 18.54
C SER A 30 2.67 -12.27 17.24
N VAL A 31 2.28 -11.25 16.46
CA VAL A 31 1.56 -11.40 15.19
C VAL A 31 2.52 -11.31 14.00
N LEU A 32 3.47 -10.38 14.03
CA LEU A 32 4.48 -10.18 12.99
C LEU A 32 5.86 -9.99 13.63
N PRO A 33 6.56 -11.10 13.96
CA PRO A 33 7.88 -11.04 14.58
C PRO A 33 8.90 -10.33 13.70
N GLY A 34 9.71 -9.46 14.30
CA GLY A 34 10.75 -8.69 13.61
C GLY A 34 10.22 -7.60 12.70
N ALA A 35 8.90 -7.40 12.65
CA ALA A 35 8.32 -6.44 11.74
C ALA A 35 8.40 -5.01 12.28
N ARG A 36 8.62 -4.07 11.37
CA ARG A 36 8.65 -2.63 11.64
C ARG A 36 7.58 -1.96 10.79
N ALA A 37 6.84 -1.01 11.34
CA ALA A 37 5.75 -0.39 10.60
C ALA A 37 5.73 1.13 10.68
N MET A 38 5.24 1.71 9.60
CA MET A 38 5.04 3.13 9.41
C MET A 38 3.59 3.37 9.03
N ARG A 39 2.98 4.41 9.61
CA ARG A 39 1.59 4.78 9.36
C ARG A 39 1.47 6.23 8.94
N ARG A 40 0.59 6.49 7.97
CA ARG A 40 0.11 7.83 7.63
C ARG A 40 -1.39 7.81 7.40
N SER A 41 -2.06 8.92 7.64
CA SER A 41 -3.45 9.11 7.23
C SER A 41 -3.56 10.32 6.32
N ASN A 42 -4.26 10.17 5.21
CA ASN A 42 -4.50 11.24 4.25
C ASN A 42 -5.99 11.33 3.95
N LEU A 43 -6.49 12.55 3.84
CA LEU A 43 -7.83 12.85 3.36
C LEU A 43 -7.67 13.76 2.15
N ARG A 44 -8.32 13.43 1.03
CA ARG A 44 -8.26 14.24 -0.19
C ARG A 44 -9.66 14.39 -0.77
N LEU A 45 -9.96 15.57 -1.32
CA LEU A 45 -11.25 15.84 -1.97
C LEU A 45 -11.53 14.84 -3.10
N ARG A 46 -10.51 14.53 -3.91
CA ARG A 46 -10.58 13.54 -4.99
C ARG A 46 -10.90 12.12 -4.53
N TRP A 47 -10.90 11.87 -3.23
CA TRP A 47 -11.30 10.61 -2.61
C TRP A 47 -12.70 10.69 -1.99
N PHE A 48 -13.52 11.67 -2.39
CA PHE A 48 -14.85 11.92 -1.83
C PHE A 48 -14.81 12.08 -0.31
N PHE A 49 -13.84 12.85 0.18
CA PHE A 49 -13.56 13.03 1.61
C PHE A 49 -13.26 11.72 2.37
N THR A 50 -12.94 10.64 1.66
CA THR A 50 -12.51 9.40 2.30
C THR A 50 -11.13 9.61 2.92
N ARG A 51 -11.03 9.32 4.22
CA ARG A 51 -9.76 9.23 4.93
C ARG A 51 -9.13 7.87 4.65
N LEU A 52 -7.99 7.86 3.98
CA LEU A 52 -7.20 6.66 3.76
C LEU A 52 -6.12 6.56 4.84
N HIS A 53 -6.13 5.47 5.60
CA HIS A 53 -5.03 5.11 6.51
C HIS A 53 -4.09 4.16 5.78
N THR A 54 -2.87 4.62 5.52
CA THR A 54 -1.84 3.85 4.85
C THR A 54 -0.85 3.31 5.87
N PHE A 55 -0.66 2.00 5.83
CA PHE A 55 0.31 1.26 6.62
C PHE A 55 1.35 0.66 5.68
N VAL A 56 2.62 0.81 6.04
CA VAL A 56 3.73 0.12 5.42
C VAL A 56 4.37 -0.73 6.49
N VAL A 57 4.46 -2.04 6.27
CA VAL A 57 5.04 -2.98 7.24
C VAL A 57 6.19 -3.68 6.56
N PHE A 58 7.37 -3.56 7.14
CA PHE A 58 8.58 -4.23 6.70
C PHE A 58 8.73 -5.53 7.49
N VAL A 59 8.96 -6.63 6.79
CA VAL A 59 9.28 -7.94 7.37
C VAL A 59 10.53 -8.45 6.67
N THR A 60 11.60 -8.66 7.43
CA THR A 60 12.84 -9.24 6.90
C THR A 60 12.79 -10.75 7.07
N VAL A 61 13.02 -11.49 5.98
CA VAL A 61 13.11 -12.96 5.97
C VAL A 61 14.30 -13.36 5.12
N ASP A 62 14.96 -14.47 5.43
CA ASP A 62 16.11 -14.90 4.63
C ASP A 62 15.68 -15.40 3.24
N HIS A 63 14.55 -16.12 3.21
CA HIS A 63 13.97 -16.72 2.03
C HIS A 63 12.44 -16.59 2.08
N VAL A 64 11.80 -16.29 0.94
CA VAL A 64 10.33 -16.14 0.86
C VAL A 64 9.72 -17.09 -0.17
N THR A 65 8.68 -17.81 0.26
CA THR A 65 7.86 -18.67 -0.59
C THR A 65 6.51 -18.01 -0.94
N GLY A 66 5.78 -18.58 -1.91
CA GLY A 66 4.43 -18.12 -2.26
C GLY A 66 3.44 -18.12 -1.09
N PRO A 67 3.37 -19.20 -0.28
CA PRO A 67 2.57 -19.23 0.94
C PRO A 67 2.94 -18.14 1.95
N ASP A 68 4.23 -17.89 2.17
CA ASP A 68 4.71 -16.87 3.11
C ASP A 68 4.21 -15.47 2.71
N LEU A 69 4.29 -15.14 1.41
CA LEU A 69 3.82 -13.86 0.91
C LEU A 69 2.35 -13.62 1.22
N SER A 70 1.49 -14.62 0.98
CA SER A 70 0.06 -14.50 1.26
C SER A 70 -0.20 -14.41 2.76
N ALA A 71 0.47 -15.24 3.56
CA ALA A 71 0.31 -15.28 5.01
C ALA A 71 0.72 -13.94 5.65
N ILE A 72 1.90 -13.41 5.30
CA ILE A 72 2.37 -12.10 5.77
C ILE A 72 1.42 -10.99 5.33
N ALA A 73 0.96 -11.01 4.08
CA ALA A 73 0.03 -9.98 3.59
C ALA A 73 -1.32 -10.02 4.32
N ASP A 74 -1.82 -11.22 4.65
CA ASP A 74 -3.06 -11.40 5.41
C ASP A 74 -2.90 -10.96 6.88
N LEU A 75 -1.83 -11.40 7.55
CA LEU A 75 -1.51 -11.00 8.92
C LEU A 75 -1.33 -9.48 9.04
N ALA A 76 -0.59 -8.87 8.12
CA ALA A 76 -0.38 -7.43 8.09
C ALA A 76 -1.67 -6.65 7.82
N ALA A 77 -2.53 -7.14 6.93
CA ALA A 77 -3.83 -6.53 6.67
C ALA A 77 -4.74 -6.58 7.91
N GLU A 78 -4.82 -7.73 8.58
CA GLU A 78 -5.61 -7.87 9.81
C GLU A 78 -5.06 -7.05 10.96
N TRP A 79 -3.75 -7.02 11.15
CA TRP A 79 -3.09 -6.14 12.11
C TRP A 79 -3.41 -4.66 11.82
N ALA A 80 -3.28 -4.20 10.57
CA ALA A 80 -3.56 -2.81 10.19
C ALA A 80 -5.02 -2.41 10.45
N LYS A 81 -5.97 -3.33 10.21
CA LYS A 81 -7.39 -3.10 10.54
C LYS A 81 -7.61 -2.88 12.02
N ARG A 82 -7.00 -3.73 12.88
CA ARG A 82 -7.10 -3.62 14.35
C ARG A 82 -6.47 -2.31 14.85
N VAL A 83 -5.27 -1.99 14.36
CA VAL A 83 -4.49 -0.84 14.82
C VAL A 83 -5.00 0.51 14.30
N LYS A 84 -5.68 0.55 13.15
CA LYS A 84 -6.23 1.78 12.59
C LYS A 84 -7.09 2.56 13.60
N GLY A 85 -7.91 1.87 14.38
CA GLY A 85 -8.81 2.49 15.36
C GLY A 85 -9.83 3.45 14.73
N GLY A 86 -10.71 4.02 15.56
CA GLY A 86 -11.75 4.95 15.12
C GLY A 86 -12.94 4.28 14.43
N LEU A 87 -13.62 5.01 13.54
CA LEU A 87 -14.88 4.57 12.90
C LEU A 87 -14.73 3.21 12.18
N PRO A 88 -15.80 2.39 12.13
CA PRO A 88 -15.79 1.14 11.39
C PRO A 88 -15.42 1.38 9.92
N ILE A 89 -14.63 0.46 9.38
CA ILE A 89 -14.14 0.57 8.01
C ILE A 89 -15.33 0.41 7.05
N GLY A 90 -15.48 1.33 6.09
CA GLY A 90 -16.60 1.31 5.13
C GLY A 90 -17.43 2.60 5.05
N LEU A 91 -17.33 3.50 6.04
CA LEU A 91 -17.98 4.83 6.01
C LEU A 91 -16.93 5.94 5.91
N GLN A 92 -16.62 6.38 4.67
CA GLN A 92 -15.61 7.41 4.37
C GLN A 92 -14.23 7.17 4.99
N THR A 93 -13.91 5.93 5.34
CA THR A 93 -12.60 5.56 5.86
C THR A 93 -12.14 4.25 5.26
N GLY A 94 -10.93 4.25 4.70
CA GLY A 94 -10.31 3.07 4.09
C GLY A 94 -8.95 2.74 4.73
N VAL A 95 -8.52 1.50 4.56
CA VAL A 95 -7.18 1.04 4.95
C VAL A 95 -6.43 0.60 3.70
N ALA A 96 -5.24 1.16 3.50
CA ALA A 96 -4.25 0.66 2.54
C ALA A 96 -3.09 0.05 3.32
N MET A 97 -2.66 -1.13 2.91
CA MET A 97 -1.61 -1.91 3.53
C MET A 97 -0.57 -2.27 2.47
N ILE A 98 0.69 -1.93 2.70
CA ILE A 98 1.81 -2.26 1.81
C ILE A 98 2.78 -3.13 2.61
N PRO A 99 2.60 -4.47 2.60
CA PRO A 99 3.55 -5.36 3.23
C PRO A 99 4.79 -5.45 2.33
N VAL A 100 5.95 -5.12 2.89
CA VAL A 100 7.25 -5.11 2.22
C VAL A 100 8.07 -6.25 2.83
N ILE A 101 8.21 -7.32 2.06
CA ILE A 101 9.01 -8.47 2.44
C ILE A 101 10.41 -8.21 1.90
N VAL A 102 11.37 -7.97 2.80
CA VAL A 102 12.78 -7.76 2.44
C VAL A 102 13.49 -9.10 2.59
N THR A 103 14.10 -9.59 1.51
CA THR A 103 14.66 -10.94 1.46
C THR A 103 15.98 -11.01 0.73
N SER A 104 16.76 -12.06 1.01
CA SER A 104 17.98 -12.41 0.25
C SER A 104 17.73 -13.45 -0.84
N SER A 105 16.59 -14.15 -0.77
CA SER A 105 16.19 -15.17 -1.73
C SER A 105 14.67 -15.23 -1.89
N VAL A 106 14.22 -15.51 -3.11
CA VAL A 106 12.80 -15.58 -3.47
C VAL A 106 12.57 -16.75 -4.41
N ASP A 107 11.53 -17.53 -4.17
CA ASP A 107 11.07 -18.54 -5.11
C ASP A 107 10.24 -17.94 -6.25
N ASP A 108 10.29 -18.57 -7.42
CA ASP A 108 9.49 -18.16 -8.59
C ASP A 108 8.00 -18.06 -8.27
N ALA A 109 7.48 -18.95 -7.41
CA ALA A 109 6.09 -18.93 -6.97
C ALA A 109 5.76 -17.67 -6.14
N ALA A 110 6.68 -17.22 -5.29
CA ALA A 110 6.50 -16.01 -4.48
C ALA A 110 6.59 -14.76 -5.37
N GLN A 111 7.54 -14.73 -6.30
CA GLN A 111 7.64 -13.68 -7.30
C GLN A 111 6.37 -13.59 -8.15
N ALA A 112 5.88 -14.72 -8.68
CA ALA A 112 4.65 -14.76 -9.46
C ALA A 112 3.44 -14.28 -8.63
N ALA A 113 3.36 -14.66 -7.36
CA ALA A 113 2.31 -14.21 -6.46
C ALA A 113 2.38 -12.69 -6.17
N ALA A 114 3.57 -12.11 -6.03
CA ALA A 114 3.76 -10.68 -5.86
C ALA A 114 3.36 -9.86 -7.11
N LEU A 115 3.57 -10.43 -8.29
CA LEU A 115 3.18 -9.85 -9.59
C LEU A 115 1.71 -10.11 -9.96
N ALA A 116 1.02 -11.00 -9.23
CA ALA A 116 -0.37 -11.33 -9.47
C ALA A 116 -1.31 -10.22 -8.99
N LYS A 117 -2.54 -10.21 -9.53
CA LYS A 117 -3.56 -9.24 -9.15
C LYS A 117 -3.84 -9.33 -7.64
N PRO A 118 -3.78 -8.21 -6.89
CA PRO A 118 -4.07 -8.21 -5.47
C PRO A 118 -5.46 -8.76 -5.18
N ARG A 119 -5.56 -9.58 -4.12
CA ARG A 119 -6.83 -10.10 -3.64
C ARG A 119 -7.66 -8.96 -3.06
N LYS A 120 -8.93 -8.86 -3.48
CA LYS A 120 -9.89 -7.92 -2.89
C LYS A 120 -10.15 -8.37 -1.45
N ARG A 121 -9.84 -7.53 -0.47
CA ARG A 121 -10.21 -7.73 0.93
C ARG A 121 -11.25 -6.68 1.30
N PHE A 122 -12.23 -7.04 2.12
CA PHE A 122 -13.28 -6.10 2.51
C PHE A 122 -12.65 -4.91 3.23
N ALA A 123 -12.84 -3.72 2.64
CA ALA A 123 -12.42 -2.43 3.18
C ALA A 123 -10.91 -2.27 3.47
N THR A 124 -10.06 -3.19 2.98
CA THR A 124 -8.60 -3.11 3.10
C THR A 124 -7.97 -3.47 1.76
N MET A 125 -7.07 -2.62 1.30
CA MET A 125 -6.34 -2.84 0.06
C MET A 125 -4.92 -3.24 0.44
N ALA A 126 -4.50 -4.47 0.15
CA ALA A 126 -3.14 -4.91 0.45
C ALA A 126 -2.34 -5.10 -0.85
N PHE A 127 -1.18 -4.46 -0.93
CA PHE A 127 -0.30 -4.47 -2.09
C PHE A 127 1.07 -4.99 -1.69
N PRO A 128 1.26 -6.32 -1.63
CA PRO A 128 2.52 -6.89 -1.23
C PRO A 128 3.64 -6.50 -2.19
N MET A 129 4.82 -6.31 -1.61
CA MET A 129 6.07 -6.05 -2.30
C MET A 129 7.12 -7.03 -1.78
N ILE A 130 7.86 -7.65 -2.70
CA ILE A 130 9.09 -8.36 -2.36
C ILE A 130 10.24 -7.46 -2.79
N VAL A 131 11.22 -7.29 -1.92
CA VAL A 131 12.43 -6.51 -2.19
C VAL A 131 13.64 -7.38 -1.86
N ASP A 132 14.51 -7.55 -2.85
CA ASP A 132 15.86 -8.06 -2.65
C ASP A 132 16.85 -6.91 -2.88
N PRO A 133 17.39 -6.32 -1.80
CA PRO A 133 18.26 -5.16 -1.90
C PRO A 133 19.66 -5.50 -2.41
N VAL A 134 20.07 -6.77 -2.35
CA VAL A 134 21.38 -7.23 -2.83
C VAL A 134 21.34 -7.36 -4.35
N ARG A 135 20.27 -7.94 -4.90
CA ARG A 135 20.06 -8.09 -6.35
C ARG A 135 19.38 -6.89 -7.00
N LEU A 136 19.08 -5.83 -6.23
CA LEU A 136 18.35 -4.65 -6.67
C LEU A 136 17.01 -4.99 -7.35
N PHE A 137 16.31 -5.95 -6.76
CA PHE A 137 15.10 -6.52 -7.33
C PHE A 137 13.88 -6.13 -6.50
N VAL A 138 12.80 -5.77 -7.20
CA VAL A 138 11.50 -5.47 -6.60
C VAL A 138 10.42 -6.19 -7.39
N ALA A 139 9.59 -6.98 -6.72
CA ALA A 139 8.38 -7.56 -7.30
C ALA A 139 7.15 -6.99 -6.60
N THR A 140 6.27 -6.38 -7.38
CA THR A 140 4.93 -5.95 -6.93
C THR A 140 3.99 -5.87 -8.12
N TYR A 141 2.69 -5.88 -7.85
CA TYR A 141 1.69 -5.72 -8.88
C TYR A 141 1.81 -4.33 -9.55
N SER A 142 2.09 -4.31 -10.84
CA SER A 142 2.35 -3.07 -11.59
C SER A 142 1.14 -2.51 -12.34
N ARG A 143 0.00 -3.22 -12.35
CA ARG A 143 -1.19 -2.82 -13.11
C ARG A 143 -2.21 -2.06 -12.27
N THR A 144 -3.17 -1.43 -12.93
CA THR A 144 -4.28 -0.73 -12.27
C THR A 144 -5.30 -1.73 -11.74
N VAL A 145 -5.64 -1.66 -10.44
CA VAL A 145 -6.83 -2.34 -9.91
C VAL A 145 -8.05 -1.43 -10.06
N ALA A 146 -9.14 -1.97 -10.63
CA ALA A 146 -10.37 -1.21 -10.85
C ALA A 146 -11.00 -0.74 -9.52
N TRP A 147 -10.93 -1.57 -8.48
CA TRP A 147 -11.35 -1.20 -7.13
C TRP A 147 -10.25 -0.37 -6.48
N GLY A 148 -10.58 0.86 -6.08
CA GLY A 148 -9.60 1.79 -5.49
C GLY A 148 -8.85 2.66 -6.50
N ALA A 149 -9.32 2.76 -7.76
CA ALA A 149 -8.74 3.61 -8.81
C ALA A 149 -8.39 5.04 -8.33
N ALA A 150 -9.24 5.63 -7.47
CA ALA A 150 -9.03 6.96 -6.88
C ALA A 150 -7.71 7.10 -6.09
N TYR A 151 -7.20 6.00 -5.55
CA TYR A 151 -6.02 5.96 -4.67
C TYR A 151 -4.76 5.52 -5.41
N MET A 152 -4.86 5.03 -6.66
CA MET A 152 -3.77 4.34 -7.33
C MET A 152 -2.52 5.20 -7.50
N ASP A 153 -2.65 6.43 -7.98
CA ASP A 153 -1.50 7.34 -8.14
C ASP A 153 -0.80 7.57 -6.81
N PHE A 154 -1.58 7.79 -5.74
CA PHE A 154 -1.02 7.98 -4.41
C PHE A 154 -0.30 6.74 -3.90
N LEU A 155 -0.88 5.55 -4.07
CA LEU A 155 -0.28 4.29 -3.63
C LEU A 155 0.98 3.95 -4.43
N ALA A 156 0.99 4.24 -5.74
CA ALA A 156 2.18 4.14 -6.58
C ALA A 156 3.29 5.07 -6.06
N ASP A 157 2.97 6.31 -5.71
CA ASP A 157 3.94 7.24 -5.10
C ASP A 157 4.47 6.70 -3.76
N GLN A 158 3.62 6.03 -2.97
CA GLN A 158 4.09 5.45 -1.70
C GLN A 158 5.07 4.30 -1.96
N GLN A 159 4.83 3.46 -2.97
CA GLN A 159 5.77 2.41 -3.35
C GLN A 159 7.09 2.98 -3.90
N ARG A 160 7.07 4.09 -4.65
CA ARG A 160 8.31 4.77 -5.08
C ARG A 160 9.11 5.30 -3.90
N ILE A 161 8.45 5.91 -2.91
CA ILE A 161 9.10 6.36 -1.68
C ILE A 161 9.76 5.18 -0.94
N ILE A 162 9.08 4.02 -0.90
CA ILE A 162 9.58 2.78 -0.27
C ILE A 162 10.80 2.22 -1.00
N VAL A 163 10.84 2.25 -2.33
CA VAL A 163 11.99 1.74 -3.09
C VAL A 163 13.13 2.75 -3.17
N GLY A 164 12.81 4.05 -3.19
CA GLY A 164 13.78 5.13 -3.27
C GLY A 164 14.25 5.43 -4.70
N THR A 165 13.49 5.02 -5.71
CA THR A 165 13.75 5.32 -7.12
C THR A 165 12.44 5.62 -7.86
N ASP A 166 12.49 6.60 -8.75
CA ASP A 166 11.32 7.07 -9.49
C ASP A 166 10.89 6.09 -10.60
N ASP A 167 11.86 5.30 -11.10
CA ASP A 167 11.68 4.36 -12.21
C ASP A 167 11.27 2.94 -11.74
N ALA A 168 11.01 2.74 -10.44
CA ALA A 168 10.61 1.44 -9.94
C ALA A 168 9.29 0.97 -10.60
N PRO A 169 9.19 -0.31 -11.03
CA PRO A 169 7.95 -0.89 -11.51
C PRO A 169 6.97 -1.05 -10.33
N VAL A 170 6.22 0.01 -10.06
CA VAL A 170 5.21 0.09 -8.99
C VAL A 170 3.79 -0.02 -9.55
N LEU A 171 2.78 -0.01 -8.67
CA LEU A 171 1.38 0.05 -9.05
C LEU A 171 1.09 1.07 -10.16
N ALA A 172 0.18 0.71 -11.06
CA ALA A 172 -0.27 1.53 -12.18
C ALA A 172 0.84 2.01 -13.15
N THR A 173 2.05 1.44 -13.12
CA THR A 173 3.09 1.70 -14.12
C THR A 173 2.82 0.96 -15.43
N GLN A 174 2.11 -0.17 -15.40
CA GLN A 174 1.86 -1.01 -16.56
C GLN A 174 0.34 -1.18 -16.80
N GLY A 175 -0.19 -0.62 -17.90
CA GLY A 175 -1.61 -0.74 -18.26
C GLY A 175 -2.22 0.53 -18.82
N SER A 176 -3.45 0.44 -19.36
CA SER A 176 -4.07 1.58 -20.05
C SER A 176 -4.41 2.69 -19.05
N ARG A 177 -3.70 3.83 -19.17
CA ARG A 177 -4.06 5.08 -18.48
C ARG A 177 -5.47 5.56 -18.86
N ALA A 178 -6.11 4.96 -19.87
CA ALA A 178 -7.45 5.28 -20.33
C ALA A 178 -8.51 5.12 -19.22
N PHE A 179 -8.45 4.06 -18.42
CA PHE A 179 -9.43 3.86 -17.33
C PHE A 179 -9.26 4.92 -16.22
N VAL A 180 -8.02 5.22 -15.84
CA VAL A 180 -7.71 6.26 -14.85
C VAL A 180 -8.12 7.65 -15.37
N ARG A 181 -7.87 7.93 -16.65
CA ARG A 181 -8.31 9.17 -17.32
C ARG A 181 -9.84 9.29 -17.36
N LEU A 182 -10.55 8.22 -17.70
CA LEU A 182 -12.01 8.21 -17.72
C LEU A 182 -12.58 8.43 -16.31
N TYR A 183 -12.04 7.76 -15.30
CA TYR A 183 -12.41 7.98 -13.90
C TYR A 183 -12.17 9.43 -13.46
N ASN A 184 -11.00 9.99 -13.77
CA ASN A 184 -10.68 11.38 -13.45
C ASN A 184 -11.56 12.39 -14.19
N LEU A 185 -12.04 12.05 -15.41
CA LEU A 185 -12.98 12.87 -16.16
C LEU A 185 -14.38 12.87 -15.54
N LEU A 186 -14.80 11.74 -14.97
CA LEU A 186 -16.12 11.58 -14.31
C LEU A 186 -16.14 12.11 -12.87
N LEU A 187 -14.97 12.25 -12.23
CA LEU A 187 -14.82 12.67 -10.85
C LEU A 187 -15.50 14.01 -10.50
N PRO A 188 -15.41 15.08 -11.31
CA PRO A 188 -16.06 16.36 -11.03
C PRO A 188 -17.59 16.23 -11.04
N VAL A 189 -18.13 15.41 -11.94
CA VAL A 189 -19.57 15.18 -12.09
C VAL A 189 -20.12 14.39 -10.90
N LEU A 190 -19.39 13.35 -10.46
CA LEU A 190 -19.75 12.58 -9.27
C LEU A 190 -19.57 13.37 -7.97
N GLY A 191 -18.55 14.24 -7.90
CA GLY A 191 -18.30 15.11 -6.75
C GLY A 191 -19.38 16.17 -6.54
N LEU A 192 -19.91 16.74 -7.63
CA LEU A 192 -21.04 17.67 -7.60
C LEU A 192 -22.33 17.00 -7.10
N GLY A 193 -22.59 15.75 -7.47
CA GLY A 193 -23.75 14.99 -6.98
C GLY A 193 -23.70 14.72 -5.47
N ALA A 194 -22.52 14.41 -4.92
CA ALA A 194 -22.33 14.20 -3.49
C ALA A 194 -22.47 15.52 -2.68
N LEU A 195 -22.00 16.65 -3.21
CA LEU A 195 -22.19 17.98 -2.61
C LEU A 195 -23.67 18.40 -2.62
N ALA A 196 -24.38 18.16 -3.73
CA ALA A 196 -25.81 18.47 -3.83
C ALA A 196 -26.66 17.64 -2.84
N GLY A 197 -26.33 16.36 -2.64
CA GLY A 197 -27.01 15.48 -1.67
C GLY A 197 -26.76 15.86 -0.20
N VAL A 198 -25.58 16.42 0.11
CA VAL A 198 -25.29 16.92 1.46
C VAL A 198 -26.05 18.23 1.72
N VAL A 199 -26.18 19.12 0.74
CA VAL A 199 -26.94 20.38 0.88
C VAL A 199 -28.44 20.12 1.10
N THR A 200 -29.03 19.13 0.42
CA THR A 200 -30.45 18.78 0.65
C THR A 200 -30.69 18.09 1.99
N TYR A 201 -29.71 17.35 2.54
CA TYR A 201 -29.85 16.71 3.86
C TYR A 201 -29.78 17.69 5.04
N PHE A 202 -29.08 18.82 4.89
CA PHE A 202 -29.01 19.88 5.93
C PHE A 202 -30.10 20.96 5.80
N SER A 203 -30.99 20.85 4.81
CA SER A 203 -32.05 21.83 4.54
C SER A 203 -33.47 21.29 4.82
N GLY A 204 -33.59 20.15 5.51
CA GLY A 204 -34.85 19.48 5.83
C GLY A 204 -35.04 19.25 7.32
#